data_AF-A0A974TFC8-F1
#
_entry.id   AF-A0A974TFC8-F1
#
_cell.length_a   1.000
_cell.length_b   1.000
_cell.length_c   1.000
_cell.angle_alpha   90.00
_cell.angle_beta   90.00
_cell.angle_gamma   90.00
#
_symmetry.space_group_name_H-M   'P 1'
#
loop_
_entity.id
_entity.type
_entity.pdbx_description
1 polymer ?
#
loop_
_entity_poly.entity_id
_entity_poly.type
_entity_poly.pdbx_seq_one_letter_code
_entity_poly.pdbx_strand_id
1 'polypeptide(L)'
;MTETFQGRVIAGRGDAESVAIQVLNFIVSDVDRIIQFLNVTGLQPETIRESATSSHFLLGVLEYVAKDDELLKALDQAMRIRPAVILAAVVYLSPEPEAKPSDKKVDAAPQLPRRNLFHQSSSHPDDSSGPLPITGPYRE
;
A
#
# COMPACT_ATOMS: atom_id res chain seq x y z
N MET A 1 12.14 -19.70 -22.69
CA MET A 1 13.48 -19.74 -22.07
C MET A 1 13.30 -19.19 -20.66
N THR A 2 14.16 -19.53 -19.70
CA THR A 2 14.03 -19.02 -18.32
C THR A 2 15.15 -18.04 -18.05
N GLU A 3 14.83 -16.75 -18.13
CA GLU A 3 15.80 -15.68 -17.92
C GLU A 3 16.25 -15.61 -16.46
N THR A 4 17.56 -15.41 -16.25
CA THR A 4 18.19 -15.60 -14.94
C THR A 4 18.77 -14.33 -14.35
N PHE A 5 18.49 -14.07 -13.08
CA PHE A 5 19.20 -13.14 -12.22
C PHE A 5 20.34 -13.89 -11.52
N GLN A 6 21.58 -13.42 -11.64
CA GLN A 6 22.76 -14.12 -11.09
C GLN A 6 22.90 -15.61 -11.52
N GLY A 7 22.41 -15.95 -12.72
CA GLY A 7 22.44 -17.34 -13.23
C GLY A 7 21.34 -18.26 -12.70
N ARG A 8 20.41 -17.78 -11.86
CA ARG A 8 19.22 -18.51 -11.41
C ARG A 8 17.92 -17.78 -11.75
N VAL A 9 16.81 -18.52 -11.85
CA VAL A 9 15.47 -17.93 -11.90
C VAL A 9 15.11 -17.46 -10.49
N ILE A 10 14.47 -16.29 -10.35
CA ILE A 10 13.95 -15.86 -9.05
C ILE A 10 12.83 -16.80 -8.61
N ALA A 11 12.90 -17.29 -7.36
CA ALA A 11 12.05 -18.39 -6.89
C ALA A 11 11.11 -18.00 -5.72
N GLY A 12 11.11 -16.74 -5.30
CA GLY A 12 10.28 -16.24 -4.21
C GLY A 12 10.55 -14.78 -3.86
N ARG A 13 9.86 -14.30 -2.81
CA ARG A 13 9.89 -12.88 -2.41
C ARG A 13 11.29 -12.35 -2.13
N GLY A 14 12.14 -13.07 -1.39
CA GLY A 14 13.50 -12.58 -1.07
C GLY A 14 14.40 -12.33 -2.29
N ASP A 15 14.26 -13.14 -3.36
CA ASP A 15 14.93 -12.86 -4.64
C ASP A 15 14.33 -11.60 -5.31
N ALA A 16 13.00 -11.46 -5.30
CA ALA A 16 12.31 -10.30 -5.88
C ALA A 16 12.62 -8.99 -5.13
N GLU A 17 12.71 -9.02 -3.81
CA GLU A 17 13.16 -7.90 -2.96
C GLU A 17 14.63 -7.55 -3.28
N SER A 18 15.50 -8.55 -3.47
CA SER A 18 16.89 -8.32 -3.88
C SER A 18 17.00 -7.67 -5.26
N VAL A 19 16.15 -8.06 -6.23
CA VAL A 19 16.05 -7.40 -7.54
C VAL A 19 15.56 -5.96 -7.38
N ALA A 20 14.52 -5.72 -6.58
CA ALA A 20 13.98 -4.38 -6.35
C ALA A 20 14.99 -3.43 -5.67
N ILE A 21 15.78 -3.93 -4.70
CA ILE A 21 16.84 -3.16 -4.05
C ILE A 21 17.95 -2.80 -5.06
N GLN A 22 18.32 -3.72 -5.96
CA GLN A 22 19.29 -3.44 -7.03
C GLN A 22 18.76 -2.38 -8.02
N VAL A 23 17.49 -2.47 -8.41
CA VAL A 23 16.82 -1.47 -9.26
C VAL A 23 16.76 -0.11 -8.55
N LEU A 24 16.40 -0.07 -7.27
CA LEU A 24 16.41 1.16 -6.48
C LEU A 24 17.82 1.77 -6.40
N ASN A 25 18.84 0.93 -6.18
CA ASN A 25 20.24 1.37 -6.14
C ASN A 25 20.68 2.01 -7.47
N PHE A 26 20.23 1.44 -8.61
CA PHE A 26 20.45 2.03 -9.93
C PHE A 26 19.80 3.41 -10.10
N ILE A 27 18.57 3.59 -9.58
CA ILE A 27 17.87 4.88 -9.65
C ILE A 27 18.55 5.91 -8.75
N VAL A 28 18.90 5.59 -7.50
CA VAL A 28 19.57 6.54 -6.58
C VAL A 28 21.03 6.84 -6.96
N SER A 29 21.66 6.01 -7.79
CA SER A 29 23.00 6.26 -8.32
C SER A 29 23.04 7.38 -9.35
N ASP A 30 21.88 7.79 -9.90
CA ASP A 30 21.75 8.84 -10.89
C ASP A 30 20.79 9.94 -10.40
N VAL A 31 21.29 11.17 -10.32
CA VAL A 31 20.56 12.29 -9.70
C VAL A 31 19.33 12.69 -10.51
N ASP A 32 19.35 12.54 -11.84
CA ASP A 32 18.22 12.90 -12.69
C ASP A 32 17.09 11.87 -12.53
N ARG A 33 17.46 10.57 -12.56
CA ARG A 33 16.50 9.46 -12.40
C ARG A 33 15.82 9.47 -11.04
N ILE A 34 16.55 9.76 -9.96
CA ILE A 34 15.93 9.82 -8.63
C ILE A 34 15.00 11.02 -8.50
N ILE A 35 15.33 12.18 -9.10
CA ILE A 35 14.44 13.34 -9.15
C ILE A 35 13.17 13.01 -9.95
N GLN A 36 13.29 12.35 -11.11
CA GLN A 36 12.13 11.94 -11.92
C GLN A 36 11.25 10.93 -11.16
N PHE A 37 11.85 9.91 -10.54
CA PHE A 37 11.14 8.93 -9.71
C PHE A 37 10.35 9.61 -8.58
N LEU A 38 10.97 10.55 -7.85
CA LEU A 38 10.32 11.28 -6.76
C LEU A 38 9.16 12.15 -7.26
N ASN A 39 9.31 12.82 -8.42
CA ASN A 39 8.22 13.60 -9.03
C ASN A 39 7.04 12.72 -9.46
N VAL A 40 7.29 11.55 -10.04
CA VAL A 40 6.23 10.63 -10.52
C VAL A 40 5.52 9.92 -9.36
N THR A 41 6.24 9.59 -8.29
CA THR A 41 5.68 8.87 -7.13
C THR A 41 5.14 9.77 -6.02
N GLY A 42 5.49 11.06 -6.00
CA GLY A 42 5.18 11.97 -4.91
C GLY A 42 5.95 11.70 -3.61
N LEU A 43 6.99 10.86 -3.67
CA LEU A 43 7.82 10.52 -2.51
C LEU A 43 8.81 11.66 -2.18
N GLN A 44 9.32 11.67 -0.95
CA GLN A 44 10.36 12.60 -0.50
C GLN A 44 11.69 11.86 -0.33
N PRO A 45 12.85 12.48 -0.62
CA PRO A 45 14.16 11.82 -0.53
C PRO A 45 14.47 11.31 0.89
N GLU A 46 13.91 11.98 1.90
CA GLU A 46 14.02 11.63 3.32
C GLU A 46 13.30 10.31 3.63
N THR A 47 12.08 10.14 3.09
CA THR A 47 11.23 8.95 3.35
C THR A 47 11.62 7.73 2.52
N ILE A 48 12.47 7.88 1.48
CA ILE A 48 12.99 6.74 0.69
C ILE A 48 13.66 5.70 1.59
N ARG A 49 14.51 6.13 2.53
CA ARG A 49 15.30 5.19 3.36
C ARG A 49 14.41 4.35 4.27
N GLU A 50 13.39 4.95 4.86
CA GLU A 50 12.41 4.25 5.69
C GLU A 50 11.55 3.34 4.81
N SER A 51 11.04 3.86 3.70
CA SER A 51 10.14 3.15 2.80
C SER A 51 10.81 1.98 2.08
N ALA A 52 12.11 2.04 1.79
CA ALA A 52 12.89 0.94 1.23
C ALA A 52 12.92 -0.32 2.13
N THR A 53 12.51 -0.21 3.39
CA THR A 53 12.30 -1.34 4.32
C THR A 53 10.97 -2.06 4.07
N SER A 54 10.04 -1.48 3.30
CA SER A 54 8.74 -2.06 2.97
C SER A 54 8.72 -2.69 1.58
N SER A 55 8.35 -3.97 1.50
CA SER A 55 8.19 -4.70 0.23
C SER A 55 7.16 -4.05 -0.71
N HIS A 56 6.18 -3.29 -0.18
CA HIS A 56 5.22 -2.51 -0.98
C HIS A 56 5.89 -1.34 -1.73
N PHE A 57 6.86 -0.67 -1.13
CA PHE A 57 7.65 0.36 -1.81
C PHE A 57 8.51 -0.25 -2.91
N LEU A 58 9.15 -1.39 -2.61
CA LEU A 58 9.95 -2.16 -3.57
C LEU A 58 9.10 -2.60 -4.78
N LEU A 59 7.86 -3.04 -4.56
CA LEU A 59 6.88 -3.29 -5.61
C LEU A 59 6.61 -2.04 -6.46
N GLY A 60 6.38 -0.88 -5.82
CA GLY A 60 6.17 0.40 -6.52
C GLY A 60 7.36 0.85 -7.37
N VAL A 61 8.59 0.60 -6.91
CA VAL A 61 9.82 0.85 -7.68
C VAL A 61 9.89 -0.05 -8.92
N LEU A 62 9.58 -1.35 -8.78
CA LEU A 62 9.54 -2.27 -9.91
C LEU A 62 8.43 -1.92 -10.92
N GLU A 63 7.24 -1.56 -10.44
CA GLU A 63 6.11 -1.07 -11.24
C GLU A 63 6.42 0.21 -12.02
N TYR A 64 7.20 1.13 -11.43
CA TYR A 64 7.66 2.34 -12.10
C TYR A 64 8.60 2.01 -13.26
N VAL A 65 9.66 1.22 -13.01
CA VAL A 65 10.60 0.86 -14.10
C VAL A 65 9.95 -0.07 -15.14
N ALA A 66 8.99 -0.90 -14.76
CA ALA A 66 8.27 -1.78 -15.70
C ALA A 66 7.40 -1.03 -16.71
N LYS A 67 7.06 0.23 -16.43
CA LYS A 67 6.31 1.13 -17.34
C LYS A 67 7.20 1.95 -18.27
N ASP A 68 8.52 1.87 -18.11
CA ASP A 68 9.48 2.71 -18.82
C ASP A 68 10.52 1.83 -19.55
N ASP A 69 10.34 1.68 -20.87
CA ASP A 69 11.21 0.88 -21.74
C ASP A 69 12.67 1.35 -21.76
N GLU A 70 12.94 2.63 -21.47
CA GLU A 70 14.30 3.17 -21.45
C GLU A 70 15.02 2.78 -20.16
N LEU A 71 14.34 2.84 -19.01
CA LEU A 71 14.85 2.33 -17.74
C LEU A 71 15.06 0.80 -17.78
N LEU A 72 14.14 0.04 -18.40
CA LEU A 72 14.32 -1.41 -18.59
C LEU A 72 15.57 -1.74 -19.41
N LYS A 73 15.81 -1.02 -20.52
CA LYS A 73 17.05 -1.16 -21.31
C LYS A 73 18.27 -0.73 -20.52
N ALA A 74 18.20 0.36 -19.77
CA ALA A 74 19.33 0.84 -18.97
C ALA A 74 19.72 -0.16 -17.86
N LEU A 75 18.73 -0.81 -17.22
CA LEU A 75 18.93 -1.89 -16.24
C LEU A 75 19.56 -3.14 -16.87
N ASP A 76 19.12 -3.54 -18.06
CA ASP A 76 19.71 -4.63 -18.82
C ASP A 76 21.19 -4.35 -19.18
N GLN A 77 21.50 -3.14 -19.62
CA GLN A 77 22.86 -2.76 -20.02
C GLN A 77 23.80 -2.59 -18.81
N ALA A 78 23.34 -1.94 -17.74
CA ALA A 78 24.17 -1.65 -16.57
C ALA A 78 24.34 -2.84 -15.63
N MET A 79 23.27 -3.63 -15.40
CA MET A 79 23.24 -4.68 -14.37
C MET A 79 22.94 -6.08 -14.90
N ARG A 80 22.72 -6.24 -16.22
CA ARG A 80 22.27 -7.51 -16.84
C ARG A 80 20.94 -8.04 -16.29
N ILE A 81 20.12 -7.15 -15.72
CA ILE A 81 18.78 -7.50 -15.23
C ILE A 81 17.82 -7.45 -16.41
N ARG A 82 17.34 -8.60 -16.87
CA ARG A 82 16.35 -8.67 -17.96
C ARG A 82 15.00 -8.09 -17.52
N PRO A 83 14.23 -7.44 -18.42
CA PRO A 83 12.88 -6.95 -18.11
C PRO A 83 11.94 -8.07 -17.62
N ALA A 84 12.09 -9.30 -18.14
CA ALA A 84 11.33 -10.46 -17.67
C ALA A 84 11.53 -10.77 -16.17
N VAL A 85 12.74 -10.54 -15.63
CA VAL A 85 13.03 -10.72 -14.20
C VAL A 85 12.33 -9.66 -13.36
N ILE A 86 12.29 -8.42 -13.85
CA ILE A 86 11.62 -7.28 -13.18
C ILE A 86 10.12 -7.55 -13.12
N LEU A 87 9.51 -7.96 -14.24
CA LEU A 87 8.09 -8.33 -14.30
C LEU A 87 7.75 -9.53 -13.40
N ALA A 88 8.60 -10.56 -13.37
CA ALA A 88 8.43 -11.67 -12.45
C ALA A 88 8.53 -11.22 -10.97
N ALA A 89 9.44 -10.28 -10.66
CA ALA A 89 9.59 -9.73 -9.31
C ALA A 89 8.36 -8.93 -8.88
N VAL A 90 7.73 -8.15 -9.79
CA VAL A 90 6.42 -7.51 -9.56
C VAL A 90 5.38 -8.56 -9.15
N VAL A 91 5.29 -9.69 -9.86
CA VAL A 91 4.32 -10.75 -9.55
C VAL A 91 4.58 -11.39 -8.17
N TYR A 92 5.85 -11.63 -7.79
CA TYR A 92 6.18 -12.19 -6.48
C TYR A 92 5.92 -11.23 -5.30
N LEU A 93 6.11 -9.92 -5.50
CA LEU A 93 5.86 -8.89 -4.47
C LEU A 93 4.41 -8.39 -4.44
N SER A 94 3.65 -8.59 -5.52
CA SER A 94 2.23 -8.25 -5.58
C SER A 94 1.46 -8.98 -4.48
N PRO A 95 0.65 -8.28 -3.66
CA PRO A 95 -0.22 -8.94 -2.71
C PRO A 95 -1.37 -9.62 -3.44
N GLU A 96 -1.51 -10.93 -3.26
CA GLU A 96 -2.79 -11.61 -3.44
C GLU A 96 -3.80 -10.93 -2.47
N PRO A 97 -5.02 -10.56 -2.93
CA PRO A 97 -5.78 -9.42 -2.36
C PRO A 97 -6.38 -9.58 -0.94
N GLU A 98 -5.94 -10.56 -0.14
CA GLU A 98 -6.55 -10.90 1.16
C GLU A 98 -5.59 -10.87 2.38
N ALA A 99 -4.31 -10.53 2.21
CA ALA A 99 -3.35 -10.42 3.33
C ALA A 99 -3.32 -9.01 3.97
N LYS A 100 -4.25 -8.81 4.92
CA LYS A 100 -4.46 -7.71 5.90
C LYS A 100 -3.39 -6.60 6.06
N PRO A 101 -3.82 -5.33 6.28
CA PRO A 101 -2.91 -4.18 6.40
C PRO A 101 -2.10 -4.17 7.71
N SER A 102 -0.78 -4.25 7.55
CA SER A 102 0.30 -4.10 8.55
C SER A 102 1.57 -3.82 7.73
N ASP A 103 2.49 -2.90 8.01
CA ASP A 103 2.77 -1.96 9.11
C ASP A 103 3.62 -0.80 8.51
N LYS A 104 3.75 0.43 9.05
CA LYS A 104 3.15 1.15 10.18
C LYS A 104 3.38 2.68 10.01
N LYS A 105 2.61 3.51 10.73
CA LYS A 105 2.85 4.93 11.08
C LYS A 105 3.28 5.89 9.93
N VAL A 106 2.31 6.31 9.12
CA VAL A 106 2.40 7.60 8.41
C VAL A 106 2.17 8.72 9.44
N ASP A 107 3.20 9.52 9.71
CA ASP A 107 3.16 10.60 10.70
C ASP A 107 2.75 11.94 10.07
N ALA A 108 1.44 12.20 9.94
CA ALA A 108 0.91 13.53 9.57
C ALA A 108 -0.62 13.68 9.78
N ALA A 109 -1.06 14.02 10.99
CA ALA A 109 -2.25 14.87 11.24
C ALA A 109 -2.46 15.10 12.77
N PRO A 110 -2.54 16.35 13.27
CA PRO A 110 -2.90 16.59 14.66
C PRO A 110 -4.36 16.19 14.90
N GLN A 111 -4.58 15.22 15.80
CA GLN A 111 -5.93 14.84 16.22
C GLN A 111 -6.52 15.98 17.07
N LEU A 112 -7.43 16.77 16.49
CA LEU A 112 -8.14 17.81 17.23
C LEU A 112 -8.90 17.19 18.42
N PRO A 113 -8.76 17.73 19.63
CA PRO A 113 -9.48 17.22 20.79
C PRO A 113 -10.97 17.52 20.61
N ARG A 114 -11.79 16.49 20.39
CA ARG A 114 -13.26 16.58 20.47
C ARG A 114 -13.70 16.73 21.91
N ARG A 115 -13.44 17.92 22.45
CA ARG A 115 -13.81 18.39 23.78
C ARG A 115 -15.30 18.74 23.81
N ASN A 116 -16.17 17.72 23.79
CA ASN A 116 -17.59 17.89 24.10
C ASN A 116 -17.76 18.06 25.62
N LEU A 117 -17.57 19.31 26.05
CA LEU A 117 -17.98 19.83 27.36
C LEU A 117 -19.25 20.66 27.13
N PHE A 118 -20.20 20.63 28.08
CA PHE A 118 -21.57 21.16 28.02
C PHE A 118 -22.58 20.23 27.32
N HIS A 119 -23.52 19.60 28.06
CA HIS A 119 -24.66 20.13 28.84
C HIS A 119 -25.87 20.45 27.95
N GLN A 120 -26.96 19.68 28.09
CA GLN A 120 -28.31 20.25 28.17
C GLN A 120 -29.30 19.29 28.86
N SER A 121 -29.81 19.71 30.02
CA SER A 121 -30.99 19.13 30.66
C SER A 121 -32.26 19.80 30.13
N SER A 122 -33.32 19.03 29.85
CA SER A 122 -34.77 19.41 29.82
C SER A 122 -35.54 18.27 29.14
N SER A 123 -36.81 17.93 29.37
CA SER A 123 -37.83 18.11 30.43
C SER A 123 -39.19 18.00 29.72
N HIS A 124 -39.94 16.90 29.95
CA HIS A 124 -41.42 16.81 29.83
C HIS A 124 -42.11 17.15 28.48
N PRO A 125 -43.44 16.95 28.33
CA PRO A 125 -44.38 15.99 28.97
C PRO A 125 -45.23 15.22 27.90
N ASP A 126 -46.42 14.78 28.32
CA ASP A 126 -47.64 14.57 27.50
C ASP A 126 -47.76 13.31 26.63
N ASP A 127 -48.94 12.72 26.38
CA ASP A 127 -50.16 12.49 27.20
C ASP A 127 -50.99 11.40 26.45
N SER A 128 -52.00 10.81 27.11
CA SER A 128 -53.17 10.14 26.53
C SER A 128 -53.04 9.33 25.22
N SER A 129 -53.21 8.00 25.33
CA SER A 129 -54.51 7.37 24.94
C SER A 129 -54.52 5.85 25.16
N GLY A 130 -55.60 5.35 25.76
CA GLY A 130 -55.98 3.94 25.69
C GLY A 130 -56.63 3.58 24.33
N PRO A 131 -57.33 2.43 24.16
CA PRO A 131 -58.07 1.73 25.22
C PRO A 131 -57.84 0.21 25.32
N LEU A 132 -58.33 -0.38 26.42
CA LEU A 132 -58.66 -1.81 26.52
C LEU A 132 -60.10 -2.04 26.07
N PRO A 133 -60.40 -3.19 25.44
CA PRO A 133 -61.62 -3.90 25.79
C PRO A 133 -61.36 -5.36 26.20
N ILE A 134 -61.89 -5.70 27.38
CA ILE A 134 -61.97 -7.04 27.95
C ILE A 134 -63.19 -7.81 27.40
N THR A 135 -62.96 -8.84 26.59
CA THR A 135 -63.97 -9.84 26.16
C THR A 135 -63.27 -10.90 25.28
N GLY A 136 -63.39 -12.22 25.43
CA GLY A 136 -64.05 -13.09 26.42
C GLY A 136 -63.85 -14.56 25.96
N PRO A 137 -63.85 -15.58 26.85
CA PRO A 137 -63.48 -16.95 26.45
C PRO A 137 -64.68 -17.79 25.96
N TYR A 138 -64.69 -18.17 24.69
CA TYR A 138 -65.57 -19.19 24.09
C TYR A 138 -64.96 -19.66 22.75
N ARG A 139 -65.24 -20.85 22.19
CA ARG A 139 -65.32 -22.24 22.67
C ARG A 139 -65.58 -23.12 21.44
N GLU A 140 -65.18 -24.39 21.47
CA GLU A 140 -66.00 -25.48 20.90
C GLU A 140 -66.32 -26.43 22.07
#